data_AF-A0A1F9AK53-F1
#
_entry.id   AF-A0A1F9AK53-F1
#
_cell.length_a   1.000
_cell.length_b   1.000
_cell.length_c   1.000
_cell.angle_alpha   90.00
_cell.angle_beta   90.00
_cell.angle_gamma   90.00
#
_symmetry.space_group_name_H-M   'P 1'
#
loop_
_entity.id
_entity.type
_entity.pdbx_description
1 polymer ?
#
loop_
_entity_poly.entity_id
_entity_poly.type
_entity_poly.pdbx_seq_one_letter_code
_entity_poly.pdbx_strand_id
1 'polypeptide(L)'
;MADPKLKRKPSRPRPKTARQKALLVCRACLDYKAEEPVILQVAKLTSFTDYFVIVSGRSTVQVQAIAEGVVAAIRGIGSRPLHTEGESEGRWVIVDWGDVIVHIFSQPLREFYDLEKLWGDAKRVRLPRI
;
A
#
# COMPACT_ATOMS: atom_id res chain seq x y z
N MET A 1 4.46 34.75 -23.96
CA MET A 1 5.18 33.75 -23.13
C MET A 1 4.19 32.64 -22.79
N ALA A 2 4.39 31.45 -23.34
CA ALA A 2 3.68 30.22 -22.98
C ALA A 2 4.19 29.74 -21.58
N ASP A 3 3.47 28.96 -20.78
CA ASP A 3 2.99 27.61 -21.12
C ASP A 3 1.77 27.15 -20.28
N PRO A 4 1.07 26.08 -20.72
CA PRO A 4 -0.37 26.01 -20.75
C PRO A 4 -0.89 24.96 -19.77
N LYS A 5 -2.21 24.94 -19.58
CA LYS A 5 -3.01 23.86 -18.96
C LYS A 5 -2.23 22.56 -18.76
N LEU A 6 -1.88 22.24 -17.51
CA LEU A 6 -1.39 20.92 -17.12
C LEU A 6 -2.46 19.90 -17.53
N LYS A 7 -2.28 19.29 -18.70
CA LYS A 7 -3.23 18.33 -19.27
C LYS A 7 -3.30 17.16 -18.30
N ARG A 8 -4.45 17.02 -17.62
CA ARG A 8 -4.76 15.81 -16.84
C ARG A 8 -4.57 14.62 -17.76
N LYS A 9 -3.57 13.79 -17.47
CA LYS A 9 -3.36 12.51 -18.17
C LYS A 9 -4.67 11.70 -18.12
N PRO A 10 -5.06 11.03 -19.21
CA PRO A 10 -6.31 10.30 -19.27
C PRO A 10 -6.38 9.29 -18.12
N SER A 11 -7.49 9.32 -17.38
CA SER A 11 -7.73 8.41 -16.26
C SER A 11 -7.68 6.98 -16.77
N ARG A 12 -6.73 6.19 -16.25
CA ARG A 12 -6.59 4.77 -16.56
C ARG A 12 -7.96 4.06 -16.41
N PRO A 13 -8.27 3.07 -17.27
CA PRO A 13 -9.50 2.29 -17.15
C PRO A 13 -9.53 1.68 -15.75
N ARG A 14 -10.57 1.96 -14.96
CA ARG A 14 -10.62 1.53 -13.55
C ARG A 14 -10.93 0.04 -13.52
N PRO A 15 -9.96 -0.84 -13.19
CA PRO A 15 -10.34 -2.09 -12.54
C PRO A 15 -10.97 -1.70 -11.19
N LYS A 16 -11.56 -2.64 -10.43
CA LYS A 16 -12.06 -2.43 -9.05
C LYS A 16 -11.43 -1.19 -8.38
N THR A 17 -12.24 -0.20 -8.00
CA THR A 17 -11.78 1.13 -7.55
C THR A 17 -10.53 1.04 -6.65
N ALA A 18 -9.58 1.98 -6.75
CA ALA A 18 -8.32 1.93 -5.96
C ALA A 18 -8.56 1.64 -4.46
N ARG A 19 -9.68 2.13 -3.90
CA ARG A 19 -10.17 1.78 -2.57
C ARG A 19 -10.43 0.28 -2.36
N GLN A 20 -11.12 -0.37 -3.29
CA GLN A 20 -11.36 -1.82 -3.25
C GLN A 20 -10.04 -2.58 -3.35
N LYS A 21 -9.09 -2.13 -4.19
CA LYS A 21 -7.75 -2.73 -4.25
C LYS A 21 -7.03 -2.61 -2.89
N ALA A 22 -7.03 -1.43 -2.28
CA ALA A 22 -6.43 -1.21 -0.96
C ALA A 22 -7.04 -2.12 0.13
N LEU A 23 -8.37 -2.33 0.10
CA LEU A 23 -9.03 -3.25 1.04
C LEU A 23 -8.66 -4.72 0.79
N LEU A 24 -8.58 -5.14 -0.47
CA LEU A 24 -8.16 -6.51 -0.82
C LEU A 24 -6.70 -6.76 -0.46
N VAL A 25 -5.83 -5.80 -0.74
CA VAL A 25 -4.42 -5.79 -0.36
C VAL A 25 -4.28 -5.94 1.16
N CYS A 26 -4.96 -5.08 1.93
CA CYS A 26 -4.93 -5.15 3.38
C CYS A 26 -5.43 -6.51 3.88
N ARG A 27 -6.49 -7.06 3.27
CA ARG A 27 -7.00 -8.38 3.63
C ARG A 27 -5.97 -9.47 3.37
N ALA A 28 -5.32 -9.45 2.21
CA ALA A 28 -4.29 -10.41 1.87
C ALA A 28 -3.11 -10.35 2.86
N CYS A 29 -2.70 -9.15 3.30
CA CYS A 29 -1.69 -9.04 4.36
C CYS A 29 -2.14 -9.71 5.67
N LEU A 30 -3.42 -9.56 6.03
CA LEU A 30 -3.99 -10.14 7.26
C LEU A 30 -4.11 -11.67 7.23
N ASP A 31 -4.23 -12.28 6.03
CA ASP A 31 -4.21 -13.74 5.89
C ASP A 31 -2.85 -14.31 6.35
N TYR A 32 -1.77 -13.51 6.29
CA TYR A 32 -0.43 -13.79 6.83
C TYR A 32 -0.20 -13.24 8.24
N LYS A 33 -1.28 -12.91 8.96
CA LYS A 33 -1.26 -12.40 10.34
C LYS A 33 -0.46 -11.11 10.49
N ALA A 34 -0.47 -10.25 9.46
CA ALA A 34 0.10 -8.93 9.57
C ALA A 34 -0.61 -8.10 10.65
N GLU A 35 0.15 -7.25 11.33
CA GLU A 35 -0.31 -6.52 12.52
C GLU A 35 -0.60 -5.05 12.22
N GLU A 36 -1.48 -4.49 13.05
CA GLU A 36 -1.83 -3.06 13.06
C GLU A 36 -2.14 -2.50 11.66
N PRO A 37 -3.08 -3.08 10.90
CA PRO A 37 -3.38 -2.60 9.56
C PRO A 37 -3.93 -1.18 9.58
N VAL A 38 -3.33 -0.30 8.78
CA VAL A 38 -3.79 1.07 8.55
C VAL A 38 -3.93 1.30 7.05
N ILE A 39 -5.04 1.92 6.64
CA ILE A 39 -5.22 2.38 5.27
C ILE A 39 -5.42 3.89 5.30
N LEU A 40 -4.58 4.61 4.57
CA LEU A 40 -4.62 6.06 4.45
C LEU A 40 -5.04 6.45 3.03
N GLN A 41 -6.03 7.33 2.90
CA GLN A 41 -6.39 7.95 1.63
C GLN A 41 -5.53 9.21 1.42
N VAL A 42 -4.55 9.12 0.52
CA VAL A 42 -3.54 10.16 0.29
C VAL A 42 -3.70 10.91 -1.03
N ALA A 43 -4.66 10.54 -1.88
CA ALA A 43 -4.93 11.18 -3.17
C ALA A 43 -5.14 12.72 -3.16
N LYS A 44 -5.47 13.29 -1.99
CA LYS A 44 -5.62 14.75 -1.81
C LYS A 44 -4.31 15.45 -1.41
N LEU A 45 -3.35 14.68 -0.92
CA LEU A 45 -2.06 15.14 -0.40
C LEU A 45 -0.93 14.84 -1.38
N THR A 46 -1.11 13.85 -2.26
CA THR A 46 -0.10 13.41 -3.24
C THR A 46 -0.69 13.27 -4.63
N SER A 47 0.17 13.34 -5.65
CA SER A 47 -0.21 13.12 -7.05
C SER A 47 0.21 11.75 -7.60
N PHE A 48 0.93 10.96 -6.82
CA PHE A 48 1.57 9.72 -7.29
C PHE A 48 0.82 8.44 -6.88
N THR A 49 0.01 8.48 -5.81
CA THR A 49 -0.79 7.33 -5.37
C THR A 49 -2.08 7.76 -4.68
N ASP A 50 -3.09 6.88 -4.65
CA ASP A 50 -4.37 7.20 -4.03
C ASP A 50 -4.45 6.71 -2.57
N TYR A 51 -3.81 5.58 -2.26
CA TYR A 51 -3.87 4.92 -0.95
C TYR A 51 -2.52 4.38 -0.50
N PHE A 52 -2.24 4.56 0.79
CA PHE A 52 -1.27 3.73 1.50
C PHE A 52 -1.97 2.63 2.27
N VAL A 53 -1.39 1.44 2.25
CA VAL A 53 -1.68 0.35 3.18
C VAL A 53 -0.42 0.12 3.99
N ILE A 54 -0.52 0.23 5.32
CA ILE A 54 0.61 0.09 6.23
C ILE A 54 0.29 -1.08 7.17
N VAL A 55 1.21 -2.03 7.26
CA VAL A 55 1.11 -3.21 8.11
C VAL A 55 2.47 -3.55 8.72
N SER A 56 2.46 -4.29 9.83
CA SER A 56 3.67 -4.82 10.45
C SER A 56 3.76 -6.35 10.33
N GLY A 57 4.98 -6.87 10.30
CA GLY A 57 5.32 -8.27 10.58
C GLY A 57 6.25 -8.38 11.80
N ARG A 58 6.19 -9.52 12.49
CA ARG A 58 6.95 -9.82 13.71
C ARG A 58 8.36 -10.32 13.44
N SER A 59 8.66 -10.75 12.22
CA SER A 59 9.97 -11.27 11.82
C SER A 59 10.23 -10.98 10.35
N THR A 60 11.51 -11.03 9.96
CA THR A 60 11.94 -10.90 8.56
C THR A 60 11.21 -11.88 7.65
N VAL A 61 11.10 -13.14 8.07
CA VAL A 61 10.39 -14.20 7.33
C VAL A 61 8.91 -13.86 7.17
N GLN A 62 8.26 -13.34 8.22
CA GLN A 62 6.85 -12.95 8.12
C GLN A 62 6.68 -11.76 7.18
N VAL A 63 7.53 -10.74 7.27
CA VAL A 63 7.49 -9.57 6.37
C VAL A 63 7.62 -10.00 4.91
N GLN A 64 8.56 -10.91 4.61
CA GLN A 64 8.71 -11.51 3.28
C GLN A 64 7.47 -12.29 2.85
N ALA A 65 6.95 -13.16 3.72
CA ALA A 65 5.75 -13.95 3.43
C ALA A 65 4.51 -13.06 3.18
N ILE A 66 4.35 -11.96 3.92
CA ILE A 66 3.29 -10.96 3.68
C ILE A 66 3.46 -10.34 2.30
N ALA A 67 4.69 -9.96 1.92
CA ALA A 67 4.98 -9.34 0.63
C ALA A 67 4.71 -10.28 -0.56
N GLU A 68 5.24 -11.49 -0.52
CA GLU A 68 4.99 -12.52 -1.54
C GLU A 68 3.49 -12.85 -1.62
N GLY A 69 2.86 -13.02 -0.47
CA GLY A 69 1.45 -13.35 -0.33
C GLY A 69 0.51 -12.31 -0.92
N VAL A 70 0.75 -11.02 -0.63
CA VAL A 70 -0.07 -9.94 -1.18
C VAL A 70 0.10 -9.82 -2.70
N VAL A 71 1.32 -10.00 -3.21
CA VAL A 71 1.56 -10.01 -4.66
C VAL A 71 0.83 -11.18 -5.32
N ALA A 72 0.91 -12.38 -4.75
CA ALA A 72 0.23 -13.57 -5.27
C ALA A 72 -1.30 -13.41 -5.28
N ALA A 73 -1.89 -12.92 -4.19
CA ALA A 73 -3.33 -12.70 -4.05
C ALA A 73 -3.86 -11.70 -5.09
N ILE A 74 -3.14 -10.58 -5.26
CA ILE A 74 -3.55 -9.52 -6.20
C ILE A 74 -3.27 -9.91 -7.65
N ARG A 75 -2.25 -10.74 -7.91
CA ARG A 75 -2.03 -11.36 -9.22
C ARG A 75 -3.18 -12.27 -9.64
N GLY A 76 -3.78 -13.01 -8.70
CA GLY A 76 -4.94 -13.87 -8.94
C GLY A 76 -6.17 -13.15 -9.49
N ILE A 77 -6.26 -11.82 -9.31
CA ILE A 77 -7.32 -10.97 -9.86
C ILE A 77 -6.87 -10.13 -11.08
N GLY A 78 -5.73 -10.48 -11.69
CA GLY A 78 -5.23 -9.86 -12.92
C GLY A 78 -4.44 -8.56 -12.74
N SER A 79 -4.04 -8.22 -11.51
CA SER A 79 -3.26 -6.99 -11.22
C SER A 79 -1.85 -7.34 -10.74
N ARG A 80 -0.82 -6.83 -11.42
CA ARG A 80 0.59 -6.99 -11.02
C ARG A 80 1.15 -5.68 -10.46
N PRO A 81 2.04 -5.72 -9.46
CA PRO A 81 2.72 -4.51 -9.01
C PRO A 81 3.58 -3.94 -10.15
N LEU A 82 3.73 -2.63 -10.16
CA LEU A 82 4.69 -1.89 -10.96
C LEU A 82 6.11 -2.09 -10.45
N HIS A 83 6.26 -2.14 -9.12
CA HIS A 83 7.55 -2.29 -8.46
C HIS A 83 7.40 -2.94 -7.09
N THR A 84 8.46 -3.65 -6.66
CA THR A 84 8.64 -4.18 -5.30
C THR A 84 10.06 -3.87 -4.85
N GLU A 85 10.22 -3.33 -3.65
CA GLU A 85 11.51 -2.93 -3.08
C GLU A 85 11.67 -3.49 -1.66
N GLY A 86 12.89 -3.88 -1.27
CA GLY A 86 13.23 -4.26 0.12
C GLY A 86 12.87 -5.68 0.54
N GLU A 87 12.31 -6.49 -0.35
CA GLU A 87 11.86 -7.87 -0.07
C GLU A 87 12.99 -8.77 0.45
N SER A 88 14.18 -8.72 -0.15
CA SER A 88 15.33 -9.52 0.29
C SER A 88 15.80 -9.21 1.71
N GLU A 89 15.69 -7.95 2.15
CA GLU A 89 16.02 -7.55 3.52
C GLU A 89 14.91 -7.93 4.52
N GLY A 90 13.65 -7.93 4.07
CA GLY A 90 12.48 -8.29 4.88
C GLY A 90 12.29 -7.42 6.14
N ARG A 91 12.78 -6.18 6.11
CA ARG A 91 12.66 -5.23 7.23
C ARG A 91 11.69 -4.09 6.94
N TRP A 92 11.67 -3.63 5.70
CA TRP A 92 10.69 -2.72 5.15
C TRP A 92 10.53 -3.08 3.67
N VAL A 93 9.36 -3.58 3.31
CA VAL A 93 9.03 -3.90 1.92
C VAL A 93 8.02 -2.89 1.41
N ILE A 94 8.26 -2.38 0.20
CA ILE A 94 7.34 -1.52 -0.53
C ILE A 94 6.82 -2.31 -1.72
N VAL A 95 5.50 -2.36 -1.87
CA VAL A 95 4.85 -2.94 -3.06
C VAL A 95 3.96 -1.88 -3.69
N ASP A 96 4.25 -1.52 -4.95
CA ASP A 96 3.65 -0.39 -5.63
C ASP A 96 2.78 -0.86 -6.82
N TRP A 97 1.47 -0.55 -6.79
CA TRP A 97 0.54 -0.73 -7.92
C TRP A 97 0.18 0.59 -8.64
N GLY A 98 0.83 1.68 -8.29
CA GLY A 98 0.58 3.05 -8.74
C GLY A 98 -0.53 3.71 -7.93
N ASP A 99 -1.74 3.16 -7.97
CA ASP A 99 -2.90 3.68 -7.23
C ASP A 99 -2.94 3.25 -5.75
N VAL A 100 -2.21 2.19 -5.39
CA VAL A 100 -2.05 1.69 -4.03
C VAL A 100 -0.59 1.34 -3.80
N ILE A 101 -0.01 1.87 -2.73
CA ILE A 101 1.32 1.51 -2.24
C ILE A 101 1.17 0.83 -0.87
N VAL A 102 1.88 -0.28 -0.69
CA VAL A 102 1.87 -1.05 0.55
C VAL A 102 3.22 -0.93 1.22
N HIS A 103 3.23 -0.54 2.49
CA HIS A 103 4.39 -0.54 3.35
C HIS A 103 4.25 -1.68 4.36
N ILE A 104 5.11 -2.68 4.24
CA ILE A 104 5.17 -3.84 5.14
C ILE A 104 6.43 -3.67 5.98
N PHE A 105 6.25 -3.30 7.24
CA PHE A 105 7.36 -3.02 8.15
C PHE A 105 7.63 -4.19 9.08
N SER A 106 8.88 -4.30 9.54
CA SER A 106 9.13 -4.85 10.87
C SER A 106 8.74 -3.82 11.93
N GLN A 107 8.23 -4.29 13.07
CA GLN A 107 7.71 -3.40 14.12
C GLN A 107 8.67 -2.24 14.52
N PRO A 108 9.98 -2.48 14.76
CA PRO A 108 10.88 -1.39 15.18
C PRO A 108 11.06 -0.30 14.11
N LEU A 109 11.02 -0.67 12.83
CA LEU A 109 11.16 0.28 11.73
C LEU A 109 9.88 1.09 11.50
N ARG A 110 8.71 0.50 11.75
CA ARG A 110 7.44 1.24 11.72
C ARG A 110 7.43 2.35 12.77
N GLU A 111 7.84 2.03 14.00
CA GLU A 111 7.94 3.00 15.09
C GLU A 111 8.95 4.10 14.80
N PHE A 112 10.09 3.76 14.19
CA PHE A 112 11.11 4.73 13.81
C PHE A 112 10.65 5.71 12.72
N TYR A 113 10.03 5.20 11.65
CA TYR A 113 9.61 6.04 10.52
C TYR A 113 8.26 6.73 10.71
N ASP A 114 7.36 6.14 11.50
CA ASP A 114 6.05 6.69 11.90
C ASP A 114 5.30 7.36 10.73
N LEU A 115 5.11 6.60 9.65
CA LEU A 115 4.45 7.12 8.44
C LEU A 115 3.02 7.59 8.74
N GLU A 116 2.33 6.98 9.70
CA GLU A 116 1.00 7.38 10.12
C GLU A 116 0.97 8.79 10.70
N LYS A 117 2.03 9.23 11.39
CA LYS A 117 2.17 10.61 11.84
C LYS A 117 2.57 11.54 10.71
N LEU A 118 3.51 11.13 9.86
CA LEU A 118 3.91 11.92 8.68
C LEU A 118 2.70 12.21 7.77
N TRP A 119 1.82 11.24 7.62
CA TRP A 119 0.58 11.33 6.85
C TRP A 119 -0.65 11.56 7.72
N GLY A 120 -0.50 12.26 8.85
CA GLY A 120 -1.57 12.50 9.82
C GLY A 120 -2.81 13.22 9.25
N ASP A 121 -2.63 14.05 8.22
CA ASP A 121 -3.72 14.74 7.53
C ASP A 121 -4.51 13.83 6.56
N ALA A 122 -4.02 12.62 6.31
CA ALA A 122 -4.68 11.66 5.43
C ALA A 122 -5.90 11.05 6.11
N LYS A 123 -7.01 10.94 5.37
CA LYS A 123 -8.20 10.27 5.90
C LYS A 123 -7.95 8.77 6.07
N ARG A 124 -8.12 8.27 7.30
CA ARG A 124 -8.11 6.83 7.57
C ARG A 124 -9.34 6.13 6.99
N VAL A 125 -9.14 5.04 6.27
CA VAL A 125 -10.22 4.19 5.77
C VAL A 125 -10.59 3.18 6.84
N ARG A 126 -11.88 3.14 7.22
CA ARG A 126 -12.39 2.13 8.16
C ARG A 126 -12.31 0.74 7.54
N LEU A 127 -11.62 -0.17 8.23
CA LEU A 127 -11.56 -1.58 7.86
C LEU A 127 -12.90 -2.27 8.18
N PRO A 128 -13.39 -3.19 7.33
CA PRO A 128 -14.48 -4.08 7.69
C PRO A 128 -14.12 -4.85 8.96
N ARG A 129 -15.12 -5.17 9.79
CA ARG A 129 -14.90 -6.14 10.89
C ARG A 129 -14.59 -7.49 10.24
N ILE A 130 -13.47 -8.07 10.63
CA ILE A 130 -12.96 -9.36 10.16
C ILE A 130 -13.55 -10.46 11.04
#